data_AF-A0A9D8S6E9-F1
#
_entry.id   AF-A0A9D8S6E9-F1
#
_cell.length_a   1.000
_cell.length_b   1.000
_cell.length_c   1.000
_cell.angle_alpha   90.00
_cell.angle_beta   90.00
_cell.angle_gamma   90.00
#
_symmetry.space_group_name_H-M   'P 1'
#
loop_
_entity.id
_entity.type
_entity.pdbx_description
1 polymer ?
#
loop_
_entity_poly.entity_id
_entity_poly.type
_entity_poly.pdbx_seq_one_letter_code
_entity_poly.pdbx_strand_id
1 'polypeptide(L)'
;MARPVVAIVGRPNVGKSTLFNKLTGTRLAIVDNKPGVTRDRLFGDCEWLGHNMMLVDTGGIEPYSNDIILSQMRRQAQLAIDSANVIIFVTDVRDGVVATDEEVASMLQKSGKPIVLAVNKCDSLGGPP
;
A
#
# COMPACT_ATOMS: atom_id res chain seq x y z
N MET A 1 -8.98 -20.27 11.27
CA MET A 1 -7.66 -19.67 10.99
C MET A 1 -7.82 -18.16 10.96
N ALA A 2 -6.80 -17.40 11.39
CA ALA A 2 -6.80 -15.94 11.22
C ALA A 2 -6.78 -15.62 9.72
N ARG A 3 -7.54 -14.60 9.29
CA ARG A 3 -7.54 -14.17 7.89
C ARG A 3 -6.16 -13.59 7.53
N PRO A 4 -5.55 -13.97 6.40
CA PRO A 4 -4.30 -13.36 5.95
C PRO A 4 -4.46 -11.85 5.77
N VAL A 5 -3.44 -11.09 6.15
CA VAL A 5 -3.39 -9.63 5.99
C VAL A 5 -2.49 -9.29 4.81
N VAL A 6 -3.00 -8.49 3.88
CA VAL A 6 -2.25 -7.97 2.74
C VAL A 6 -2.17 -6.45 2.86
N ALA A 7 -0.96 -5.91 2.97
CA ALA A 7 -0.77 -4.46 3.05
C ALA A 7 -0.38 -3.87 1.71
N ILE A 8 -0.99 -2.74 1.35
CA ILE A 8 -0.66 -1.95 0.17
C ILE A 8 0.20 -0.76 0.61
N VAL A 9 1.42 -0.70 0.09
CA VAL A 9 2.43 0.34 0.42
C VAL A 9 2.94 0.97 -0.86
N GLY A 10 3.39 2.21 -0.78
CA GLY A 10 3.94 2.95 -1.91
C GLY A 10 3.88 4.45 -1.67
N ARG A 11 4.61 5.21 -2.48
CA ARG A 11 4.65 6.68 -2.40
C ARG A 11 3.25 7.30 -2.54
N PRO A 12 3.02 8.54 -2.07
CA PRO A 12 1.77 9.25 -2.37
C PRO A 12 1.43 9.23 -3.87
N ASN A 13 0.14 9.17 -4.20
CA ASN A 13 -0.39 9.28 -5.56
C ASN A 13 -0.02 8.19 -6.59
N VAL A 14 0.65 7.10 -6.18
CA VAL A 14 0.89 5.92 -7.05
C VAL A 14 -0.35 5.07 -7.32
N GLY A 15 -1.49 5.39 -6.67
CA GLY A 15 -2.78 4.71 -6.90
C GLY A 15 -3.13 3.58 -5.92
N LYS A 16 -2.52 3.57 -4.72
CA LYS A 16 -2.82 2.61 -3.63
C LYS A 16 -4.31 2.51 -3.32
N SER A 17 -4.96 3.64 -3.05
CA SER A 17 -6.38 3.66 -2.65
C SER A 17 -7.31 3.26 -3.80
N THR A 18 -6.93 3.54 -5.05
CA THR A 18 -7.65 3.04 -6.23
C THR A 18 -7.57 1.51 -6.31
N LEU A 19 -6.38 0.95 -6.12
CA LEU A 19 -6.18 -0.51 -6.08
C LEU A 19 -6.96 -1.14 -4.92
N PHE A 20 -6.85 -0.57 -3.72
CA PHE A 20 -7.58 -1.01 -2.53
C PHE A 20 -9.08 -1.09 -2.80
N ASN A 21 -9.70 0.02 -3.21
CA ASN A 21 -11.14 0.11 -3.47
C ASN A 21 -11.58 -0.87 -4.59
N LYS A 22 -10.72 -1.06 -5.60
CA LYS A 22 -11.00 -2.00 -6.68
C LYS A 22 -11.03 -3.45 -6.20
N LEU A 23 -10.13 -3.82 -5.28
CA LEU A 23 -10.02 -5.18 -4.76
C LEU A 23 -11.05 -5.49 -3.66
N THR A 24 -11.43 -4.51 -2.85
CA THR A 24 -12.43 -4.71 -1.77
C THR A 24 -13.87 -4.61 -2.27
N GLY A 25 -14.08 -4.15 -3.51
CA GLY A 25 -15.42 -3.98 -4.10
C GLY A 25 -16.26 -2.88 -3.43
N THR A 26 -15.69 -2.11 -2.50
CA THR A 26 -16.37 -1.07 -1.73
C THR A 26 -15.95 0.34 -2.18
N ARG A 27 -16.91 1.29 -2.15
CA ARG A 27 -16.61 2.73 -2.11
C ARG A 27 -16.33 3.23 -0.68
N LEU A 28 -16.59 2.40 0.33
CA LEU A 28 -16.45 2.71 1.75
C LEU A 28 -15.47 1.74 2.38
N ALA A 29 -14.26 2.21 2.58
CA ALA A 29 -13.29 1.57 3.44
C ALA A 29 -13.79 1.61 4.89
N ILE A 30 -13.60 0.51 5.63
CA ILE A 30 -13.94 0.49 7.05
C ILE A 30 -12.77 1.14 7.79
N VAL A 31 -13.03 2.30 8.40
CA VAL A 31 -12.11 2.93 9.36
C VAL A 31 -12.27 2.19 10.69
N ASP A 32 -11.22 1.49 11.14
CA ASP A 32 -11.25 0.84 12.45
C ASP A 32 -11.16 1.91 13.55
N ASN A 33 -12.17 1.96 14.43
CA ASN A 33 -12.33 2.94 15.51
C ASN A 33 -12.02 2.33 16.90
N LYS A 34 -11.28 1.21 16.99
CA LYS A 34 -10.85 0.67 18.29
C LYS A 34 -9.95 1.68 19.04
N PRO A 35 -10.20 1.94 20.34
CA PRO A 35 -9.29 2.74 21.15
C PRO A 35 -7.89 2.10 21.16
N GLY A 36 -6.87 2.81 20.65
CA GLY A 36 -5.50 2.32 20.55
C GLY A 36 -5.01 1.97 19.13
N VAL A 37 -5.88 2.03 18.10
CA VAL A 37 -5.45 2.06 16.69
C VAL A 37 -5.58 3.48 16.16
N THR A 38 -4.51 3.97 15.55
CA THR A 38 -4.51 5.25 14.83
C THR A 38 -5.49 5.18 13.65
N ARG A 39 -6.23 6.27 13.42
CA ARG A 39 -7.13 6.50 12.26
C ARG A 39 -6.46 6.39 10.88
N ASP A 40 -5.17 6.04 10.84
CA ASP A 40 -4.26 6.16 9.71
C ASP A 40 -4.37 5.00 8.71
N ARG A 41 -5.28 4.02 8.93
CA ARG A 41 -5.36 2.78 8.13
C ARG A 41 -6.80 2.45 7.73
N LEU A 42 -6.95 2.15 6.45
CA LEU A 42 -8.18 1.65 5.87
C LEU A 42 -8.12 0.13 5.81
N PHE A 43 -9.12 -0.54 6.38
CA PHE A 43 -9.26 -1.98 6.31
C PHE A 43 -10.43 -2.34 5.39
N GLY A 44 -10.26 -3.40 4.61
CA GLY A 44 -11.28 -3.88 3.72
C GLY A 44 -11.20 -5.39 3.54
N ASP A 45 -12.34 -6.05 3.61
CA ASP A 45 -12.43 -7.45 3.22
C ASP A 45 -12.24 -7.57 1.71
N CYS A 46 -11.50 -8.59 1.30
CA CYS A 46 -11.27 -8.93 -0.08
C CYS A 46 -11.38 -10.43 -0.27
N GLU A 47 -12.14 -10.83 -1.29
CA GLU A 47 -12.21 -12.20 -1.75
C GLU A 47 -11.60 -12.26 -3.15
N TRP A 48 -10.63 -13.15 -3.35
CA TRP A 48 -10.03 -13.38 -4.65
C TRP A 48 -9.96 -14.88 -4.92
N LEU A 49 -10.68 -15.33 -5.96
CA LEU A 49 -10.72 -16.74 -6.36
C LEU A 49 -11.10 -17.69 -5.21
N GLY A 50 -12.05 -17.31 -4.36
CA GLY A 50 -12.48 -18.09 -3.20
C GLY A 50 -11.59 -17.93 -1.96
N HIS A 51 -10.51 -17.15 -2.02
CA HIS A 51 -9.64 -16.88 -0.88
C HIS A 51 -9.99 -15.55 -0.22
N ASN A 52 -10.39 -15.61 1.06
CA ASN A 52 -10.69 -14.42 1.86
C ASN A 52 -9.43 -13.89 2.55
N MET A 53 -9.20 -12.58 2.43
CA MET A 53 -8.10 -11.85 3.05
C MET A 53 -8.54 -10.46 3.49
N MET A 54 -7.75 -9.84 4.36
CA MET A 54 -7.94 -8.47 4.80
C MET A 54 -6.90 -7.58 4.13
N LEU A 55 -7.37 -6.62 3.34
CA LEU A 55 -6.54 -5.59 2.75
C LEU A 55 -6.37 -4.43 3.72
N VAL A 56 -5.17 -3.85 3.73
CA VAL A 56 -4.82 -2.67 4.52
C VAL A 56 -4.18 -1.64 3.59
N ASP A 57 -4.76 -0.45 3.49
CA ASP A 57 -4.10 0.71 2.85
C ASP A 57 -3.37 1.52 3.93
N THR A 58 -2.06 1.65 3.80
CA THR A 58 -1.24 2.43 4.73
C THR A 58 -1.20 3.92 4.41
N GLY A 59 -1.82 4.37 3.32
CA GLY A 59 -1.70 5.73 2.78
C GLY A 59 -2.70 6.76 3.30
N GLY A 60 -3.50 6.44 4.32
CA GLY A 60 -4.69 7.21 4.71
C GLY A 60 -4.48 8.50 5.48
N ILE A 61 -3.46 9.33 5.19
CA ILE A 61 -3.44 10.78 5.50
C ILE A 61 -2.58 11.47 4.42
N GLU A 62 -3.17 12.36 3.63
CA GLU A 62 -2.43 13.22 2.70
C GLU A 62 -1.39 14.06 3.46
N PRO A 63 -0.15 14.20 2.95
CA PRO A 63 0.86 15.00 3.61
C PRO A 63 0.44 16.47 3.64
N TYR A 64 0.28 17.03 4.85
CA TYR A 64 0.02 18.47 5.04
C TYR A 64 1.24 19.37 4.71
N SER A 65 2.43 18.79 4.49
CA SER A 65 3.62 19.52 4.04
C SER A 65 4.66 18.61 3.35
N ASN A 66 5.45 19.19 2.43
CA ASN A 66 6.49 18.47 1.66
C ASN A 66 7.64 17.94 2.53
N ASP A 67 7.92 18.56 3.67
CA ASP A 67 9.10 18.24 4.50
C ASP A 67 8.97 16.92 5.29
N ILE A 68 7.78 16.32 5.34
CA ILE A 68 7.49 15.14 6.20
C ILE A 68 7.20 13.87 5.36
N ILE A 69 7.26 13.95 4.03
CA ILE A 69 6.83 12.85 3.15
C ILE A 69 7.68 11.58 3.38
N LEU A 70 9.00 11.73 3.48
CA LEU A 70 9.90 10.58 3.59
C LEU A 70 9.76 9.85 4.94
N SER A 71 9.71 10.58 6.05
CA SER A 71 9.55 10.00 7.38
C SER A 71 8.19 9.29 7.53
N GLN A 72 7.14 9.85 6.93
CA GLN A 72 5.82 9.22 6.84
C GLN A 72 5.86 7.94 6.02
N MET A 73 6.49 7.95 4.84
CA MET A 73 6.62 6.76 4.00
C MET A 73 7.36 5.63 4.73
N ARG A 74 8.45 5.95 5.44
CA ARG A 74 9.18 4.97 6.25
C ARG A 74 8.30 4.39 7.36
N ARG A 75 7.53 5.24 8.06
CA ARG A 75 6.58 4.79 9.09
C ARG A 75 5.50 3.88 8.50
N GLN A 76 4.93 4.23 7.35
CA GLN A 76 3.92 3.42 6.65
C GLN A 76 4.48 2.06 6.22
N ALA A 77 5.69 2.04 5.66
CA ALA A 77 6.39 0.82 5.31
C ALA A 77 6.65 -0.06 6.54
N GLN A 78 7.09 0.51 7.66
CA GLN A 78 7.28 -0.23 8.90
C GLN A 78 5.97 -0.84 9.41
N LEU A 79 4.87 -0.09 9.40
CA LEU A 79 3.56 -0.61 9.83
C LEU A 79 3.07 -1.77 8.95
N ALA A 80 3.29 -1.71 7.65
CA ALA A 80 3.01 -2.84 6.76
C ALA A 80 3.93 -4.04 7.06
N ILE A 81 5.22 -3.78 7.27
CA ILE A 81 6.20 -4.79 7.68
C ILE A 81 5.79 -5.44 9.00
N ASP A 82 5.18 -4.74 9.94
CA ASP A 82 4.81 -5.36 11.22
C ASP A 82 3.52 -6.19 11.09
N SER A 83 2.54 -5.69 10.33
CA SER A 83 1.17 -6.22 10.33
C SER A 83 0.81 -7.19 9.20
N ALA A 84 1.50 -7.18 8.06
CA ALA A 84 1.09 -7.91 6.87
C ALA A 84 1.67 -9.33 6.78
N ASN A 85 0.95 -10.28 6.19
CA ASN A 85 1.54 -11.55 5.76
C ASN A 85 2.21 -11.41 4.39
N VAL A 86 1.67 -10.56 3.52
CA VAL A 86 2.18 -10.23 2.18
C VAL A 86 2.07 -8.74 1.95
N ILE A 87 3.06 -8.14 1.28
CA ILE A 87 3.07 -6.71 0.98
C ILE A 87 2.94 -6.51 -0.54
N ILE A 88 1.99 -5.68 -0.94
CA ILE A 88 1.90 -5.16 -2.30
C ILE A 88 2.59 -3.80 -2.31
N PHE A 89 3.73 -3.70 -3.00
CA PHE A 89 4.44 -2.45 -3.18
C PHE A 89 4.03 -1.82 -4.52
N VAL A 90 3.33 -0.69 -4.47
CA VAL A 90 2.77 -0.01 -5.64
C VAL A 90 3.69 1.13 -6.06
N THR A 91 4.05 1.15 -7.35
CA THR A 91 4.84 2.22 -7.98
C THR A 91 4.08 2.81 -9.18
N ASP A 92 4.54 3.94 -9.70
CA ASP A 92 3.94 4.62 -10.84
C ASP A 92 4.86 4.52 -12.06
N VAL A 93 4.40 3.91 -13.15
CA VAL A 93 5.19 3.77 -14.38
C VAL A 93 5.59 5.11 -15.00
N ARG A 94 4.78 6.16 -14.78
CA ARG A 94 4.96 7.48 -15.42
C ARG A 94 6.13 8.25 -14.84
N ASP A 95 6.40 8.04 -13.55
CA ASP A 95 7.50 8.69 -12.82
C ASP A 95 8.81 7.88 -12.92
N GLY A 96 8.74 6.63 -13.40
CA GLY A 96 9.85 5.68 -13.31
C GLY A 96 10.19 5.33 -11.86
N VAL A 97 11.41 4.84 -11.65
CA VAL A 97 11.92 4.59 -10.28
C VAL A 97 12.45 5.90 -9.70
N VAL A 98 11.98 6.28 -8.52
CA VAL A 98 12.49 7.45 -7.79
C VAL A 98 13.15 7.05 -6.47
N ALA A 99 13.99 7.92 -5.92
CA ALA A 99 14.76 7.64 -4.69
C ALA A 99 13.90 7.19 -3.49
N THR A 100 12.69 7.72 -3.38
CA THR A 100 11.75 7.35 -2.30
C THR A 100 11.18 5.94 -2.49
N ASP A 101 11.10 5.42 -3.72
CA ASP A 101 10.74 4.03 -3.98
C ASP A 101 11.88 3.10 -3.58
N GLU A 102 13.14 3.46 -3.89
CA GLU A 102 14.32 2.68 -3.50
C GLU A 102 14.46 2.56 -1.98
N GLU A 103 14.24 3.66 -1.25
CA GLU A 103 14.27 3.64 0.21
C GLU A 103 13.22 2.71 0.81
N VAL A 104 11.97 2.81 0.35
CA VAL A 104 10.89 1.93 0.82
C VAL A 104 11.18 0.48 0.43
N ALA A 105 11.61 0.23 -0.82
CA ALA A 105 11.99 -1.10 -1.28
C ALA A 105 13.10 -1.72 -0.41
N SER A 106 14.12 -0.94 -0.03
CA SER A 106 15.19 -1.39 0.87
C SER A 106 14.66 -1.83 2.23
N MET A 107 13.71 -1.08 2.81
CA MET A 107 13.06 -1.45 4.07
C MET A 107 12.24 -2.74 3.91
N LEU A 108 11.43 -2.82 2.86
CA LEU A 108 10.58 -3.98 2.58
C LEU A 108 11.42 -5.24 2.38
N GLN A 109 12.47 -5.19 1.57
CA GLN A 109 13.35 -6.34 1.32
C GLN A 109 14.02 -6.87 2.59
N LYS A 110 14.48 -5.97 3.47
CA LYS A 110 15.09 -6.36 4.76
C LYS A 110 14.11 -7.05 5.71
N SER A 111 12.80 -6.88 5.52
CA SER A 111 11.80 -7.53 6.36
C SER A 111 11.69 -9.05 6.14
N GLY A 112 12.17 -9.55 5.00
CA GLY A 112 12.00 -10.95 4.60
C GLY A 112 10.54 -11.37 4.31
N LYS A 113 9.59 -10.44 4.35
CA LYS A 113 8.19 -10.72 3.99
C LYS A 113 8.06 -10.92 2.47
N PRO A 114 7.12 -11.76 2.00
CA PRO A 114 6.79 -11.83 0.58
C PRO A 114 6.30 -10.48 0.07
N ILE A 115 6.87 -10.04 -1.05
CA ILE A 115 6.56 -8.74 -1.68
C ILE A 115 6.09 -8.99 -3.12
N VAL A 116 4.98 -8.35 -3.49
CA VAL A 116 4.48 -8.25 -4.86
C VAL A 116 4.68 -6.81 -5.32
N LEU A 117 5.52 -6.60 -6.33
CA LEU A 117 5.66 -5.29 -6.98
C LEU A 117 4.49 -5.08 -7.96
N ALA A 118 3.75 -4.00 -7.77
CA ALA A 118 2.65 -3.59 -8.64
C ALA A 118 2.98 -2.26 -9.30
N VAL A 119 3.42 -2.31 -10.56
CA VAL A 119 3.66 -1.10 -11.36
C VAL A 119 2.32 -0.63 -11.93
N ASN A 120 1.84 0.52 -11.46
CA ASN A 120 0.51 1.04 -11.76
C ASN A 120 0.55 2.12 -12.85
N LYS A 121 -0.64 2.52 -13.33
CA LYS A 121 -0.88 3.54 -14.36
C LYS A 121 -0.36 3.16 -15.76
N CYS A 122 -0.32 1.86 -16.02
CA CYS A 122 0.05 1.24 -17.30
C CYS A 122 -1.10 1.20 -18.32
N ASP A 123 -2.11 2.06 -18.17
CA ASP A 123 -3.30 2.14 -19.02
C ASP A 123 -3.04 2.81 -20.39
N SER A 124 -1.87 3.42 -20.57
CA SER A 124 -1.46 4.07 -21.82
C SER A 124 -0.33 3.29 -22.49
N LEU A 125 -0.39 3.18 -23.81
CA LEU A 125 0.73 2.68 -24.61
C LEU A 125 1.87 3.69 -24.57
N GLY A 126 3.05 3.27 -24.14
CA GLY A 126 4.28 4.05 -24.30
C GLY A 126 4.76 4.02 -25.75
N GLY A 127 5.56 5.01 -26.14
CA GLY A 127 6.41 4.85 -27.32
C GLY A 127 7.38 3.68 -27.12
N PRO A 128 7.79 2.97 -28.19
CA PRO A 128 8.86 1.98 -28.09
C PRO A 128 10.14 2.61 -27.50
N PRO A 129 11.00 1.82 -26.83
CA PRO A 129 12.25 2.30 -26.26
C PRO A 129 13.18 2.91 -27.31
#